data_AF-A0A6I3T422-F1
#
_entry.id   AF-A0A6I3T422-F1
#
_cell.length_a   1.000
_cell.length_b   1.000
_cell.length_c   1.000
_cell.angle_alpha   90.00
_cell.angle_beta   90.00
_cell.angle_gamma   90.00
#
_symmetry.space_group_name_H-M   'P 1'
#
loop_
_entity.id
_entity.type
_entity.pdbx_description
1 polymer ?
#
loop_
_entity_poly.entity_id
_entity_poly.type
_entity_poly.pdbx_seq_one_letter_code
_entity_poly.pdbx_strand_id
1 'polypeptide(L)'
;MSTNTHIDLVPLLDKGDKQATLHISLADGTRTTFSGDITHAAMLGSEGGLARYRLRLTPWLWRLSQVRNSRVWQDKTVVDIVDDVLSAYQPLAQWRWSGETDSFLVDVPPRSYCCQYRESDYDFVRRLLTEEGLGWRIEELEEGHGLVLFADSSQQSAMPPDPISEQDGGIRFHGARTAEKQDSIQALQKRRKVVSTLTTLLSYDYKAKKAVGASAPSRQQFARLPVLESYDVPGQYAFASGALAQHYAELQMEAREARSQPWQGR
;
A
#
# COMPACT_ATOMS: atom_id res chain seq x y z
N MET A 1 -8.77 -8.08 -30.32
CA MET A 1 -7.55 -7.99 -31.15
C MET A 1 -7.63 -6.70 -31.94
N SER A 2 -6.49 -6.10 -32.31
CA SER A 2 -6.46 -4.86 -33.12
C SER A 2 -6.58 -5.21 -34.60
N THR A 3 -7.30 -4.39 -35.37
CA THR A 3 -7.31 -4.45 -36.84
C THR A 3 -6.09 -3.78 -37.47
N ASN A 4 -5.31 -3.01 -36.70
CA ASN A 4 -4.05 -2.44 -37.14
C ASN A 4 -2.87 -3.30 -36.68
N THR A 5 -2.17 -3.90 -37.64
CA THR A 5 -0.99 -4.75 -37.41
C THR A 5 0.33 -3.99 -37.33
N HIS A 6 0.31 -2.66 -37.46
CA HIS A 6 1.49 -1.78 -37.51
C HIS A 6 1.36 -0.61 -36.52
N ILE A 7 0.77 -0.84 -35.34
CA ILE A 7 0.74 0.20 -34.31
C ILE A 7 2.17 0.44 -33.84
N ASP A 8 2.65 1.66 -34.01
CA ASP A 8 3.93 2.07 -33.43
C ASP A 8 3.81 2.09 -31.91
N LEU A 9 4.73 1.39 -31.24
CA LEU A 9 4.71 1.19 -29.80
C LEU A 9 5.39 2.35 -29.06
N VAL A 10 6.34 3.05 -29.69
CA VAL A 10 7.08 4.14 -29.02
C VAL A 10 6.15 5.28 -28.59
N PRO A 11 5.24 5.77 -29.46
CA PRO A 11 4.28 6.81 -29.07
C PRO A 11 3.27 6.34 -28.03
N LEU A 12 3.13 5.04 -27.77
CA LEU A 12 2.28 4.54 -26.68
C LEU A 12 2.95 4.70 -25.33
N LEU A 13 4.29 4.61 -25.27
CA LEU A 13 5.08 4.77 -24.06
C LEU A 13 5.35 6.25 -23.72
N ASP A 14 5.45 7.09 -24.75
CA ASP A 14 5.77 8.53 -24.64
C ASP A 14 4.54 9.41 -24.90
N LYS A 15 3.43 9.14 -24.21
CA LYS A 15 2.18 9.90 -24.38
C LYS A 15 2.12 11.22 -23.61
N GLY A 16 3.21 11.64 -22.95
CA GLY A 16 3.19 12.76 -22.02
C GLY A 16 2.12 12.55 -20.94
N ASP A 17 1.17 13.48 -20.85
CA ASP A 17 0.09 13.48 -19.84
C ASP A 17 -1.12 12.59 -20.21
N LYS A 18 -1.13 11.94 -21.39
CA LYS A 18 -2.27 11.14 -21.83
C LYS A 18 -2.17 9.69 -21.34
N GLN A 19 -2.96 9.38 -20.31
CA GLN A 19 -3.13 8.02 -19.80
C GLN A 19 -3.99 7.15 -20.73
N ALA A 20 -3.80 5.84 -20.63
CA ALA A 20 -4.68 4.86 -21.24
C ALA A 20 -5.70 4.36 -20.21
N THR A 21 -6.95 4.21 -20.65
CA THR A 21 -8.07 3.85 -19.76
C THR A 21 -8.69 2.52 -20.20
N LEU A 22 -8.82 1.60 -19.26
CA LEU A 22 -9.61 0.39 -19.40
C LEU A 22 -11.02 0.63 -18.84
N HIS A 23 -12.04 0.53 -19.68
CA HIS A 23 -13.43 0.58 -19.26
C HIS A 23 -13.97 -0.83 -19.03
N ILE A 24 -14.56 -1.07 -17.86
CA ILE A 24 -15.19 -2.34 -17.50
C ILE A 24 -16.68 -2.08 -17.28
N SER A 25 -17.53 -2.83 -17.98
CA SER A 25 -18.97 -2.79 -17.76
C SER A 25 -19.35 -3.56 -16.51
N LEU A 26 -20.13 -2.94 -15.64
CA LEU A 26 -20.68 -3.52 -14.42
C LEU A 26 -22.05 -4.17 -14.70
N ALA A 27 -22.53 -4.99 -13.77
CA ALA A 27 -23.79 -5.72 -13.88
C ALA A 27 -25.04 -4.81 -14.01
N ASP A 28 -24.97 -3.59 -13.48
CA ASP A 28 -26.02 -2.56 -13.58
C ASP A 28 -26.02 -1.80 -14.93
N GLY A 29 -25.07 -2.11 -15.82
CA GLY A 29 -24.90 -1.47 -17.11
C GLY A 29 -24.03 -0.20 -17.07
N THR A 30 -23.59 0.25 -15.89
CA THR A 30 -22.63 1.34 -15.76
C THR A 30 -21.21 0.88 -16.14
N ARG A 31 -20.25 1.81 -16.12
CA ARG A 31 -18.85 1.51 -16.41
C ARG A 31 -17.96 2.04 -15.30
N THR A 32 -17.05 1.19 -14.84
CA THR A 32 -15.90 1.61 -14.04
C THR A 32 -14.66 1.74 -14.93
N THR A 33 -13.69 2.52 -14.48
CA THR A 33 -12.46 2.81 -15.20
C THR A 33 -11.24 2.44 -14.38
N PHE A 34 -10.22 1.96 -15.09
CA PHE A 34 -8.86 1.85 -14.56
C PHE A 34 -7.96 2.58 -15.55
N SER A 35 -7.42 3.73 -15.15
CA SER A 35 -6.44 4.44 -15.98
C SER A 35 -5.01 4.03 -15.64
N GLY A 36 -4.04 4.54 -16.40
CA GLY A 36 -2.63 4.27 -16.15
C GLY A 36 -1.74 4.78 -17.28
N ASP A 37 -0.49 5.03 -16.92
CA ASP A 37 0.57 5.21 -17.89
C ASP A 37 0.89 3.86 -18.52
N ILE A 38 1.10 3.83 -19.84
CA ILE A 38 1.59 2.63 -20.52
C ILE A 38 3.10 2.57 -20.31
N THR A 39 3.56 1.64 -19.47
CA THR A 39 5.00 1.49 -19.20
C THR A 39 5.64 0.34 -19.97
N HIS A 40 4.81 -0.58 -20.48
CA HIS A 40 5.26 -1.65 -21.35
C HIS A 40 4.26 -1.84 -22.48
N ALA A 41 4.75 -2.00 -23.70
CA ALA A 41 3.96 -2.30 -24.88
C ALA A 41 4.66 -3.39 -25.71
N ALA A 42 3.92 -4.40 -26.16
CA ALA A 42 4.45 -5.48 -26.98
C ALA A 42 3.43 -5.93 -28.03
N MET A 43 3.90 -6.15 -29.26
CA MET A 43 3.16 -6.89 -30.30
C MET A 43 3.47 -8.37 -30.15
N LEU A 44 2.44 -9.19 -29.89
CA LEU A 44 2.57 -10.63 -29.62
C LEU A 44 2.39 -11.52 -30.86
N GLY A 45 2.16 -10.91 -32.03
CA GLY A 45 1.92 -11.61 -33.30
C GLY A 45 0.64 -11.15 -33.99
N SER A 46 0.44 -11.62 -35.22
CA SER A 46 -0.73 -11.35 -36.05
C SER A 46 -1.27 -12.63 -36.69
N GLU A 47 -2.58 -12.69 -36.84
CA GLU A 47 -3.34 -13.82 -37.39
C GLU A 47 -4.48 -13.22 -38.23
N GLY A 48 -4.55 -13.55 -39.52
CA GLY A 48 -5.69 -13.18 -40.38
C GLY A 48 -6.02 -11.69 -40.47
N GLY A 49 -5.01 -10.81 -40.46
CA GLY A 49 -5.20 -9.35 -40.51
C GLY A 49 -5.52 -8.70 -39.16
N LEU A 50 -5.54 -9.47 -38.07
CA LEU A 50 -5.64 -8.97 -36.71
C LEU A 50 -4.29 -9.12 -36.00
N ALA A 51 -3.93 -8.15 -35.15
CA ALA A 51 -2.76 -8.22 -34.28
C ALA A 51 -3.13 -8.28 -32.81
N ARG A 52 -2.33 -9.01 -32.04
CA ARG A 52 -2.43 -9.07 -30.58
C ARG A 52 -1.35 -8.18 -29.97
N TYR A 53 -1.76 -7.27 -29.10
CA TYR A 53 -0.85 -6.44 -28.32
C TYR A 53 -1.03 -6.71 -26.82
N ARG A 54 0.01 -6.49 -26.05
CA ARG A 54 -0.01 -6.48 -24.59
C ARG A 54 0.49 -5.14 -24.11
N LEU A 55 -0.31 -4.47 -23.29
CA LEU A 55 0.02 -3.22 -22.64
C LEU A 55 0.05 -3.45 -21.13
N ARG A 56 0.99 -2.81 -20.43
CA ARG A 56 1.01 -2.73 -18.97
C ARG A 56 0.65 -1.32 -18.56
N LEU A 57 -0.49 -1.18 -17.88
CA LEU A 57 -0.91 0.06 -17.24
C LEU A 57 -0.33 0.10 -15.82
N THR A 58 0.20 1.26 -15.44
CA THR A 58 0.73 1.51 -14.09
C THR A 58 0.37 2.92 -13.63
N PRO A 59 0.16 3.13 -12.32
CA PRO A 59 0.01 4.47 -11.75
C PRO A 59 1.32 5.26 -11.84
N TRP A 60 1.25 6.58 -11.63
CA TRP A 60 2.44 7.45 -11.56
C TRP A 60 3.47 6.96 -10.52
N LEU A 61 2.99 6.28 -9.48
CA LEU A 61 3.82 5.68 -8.41
C LEU A 61 4.91 4.73 -8.95
N TRP A 62 4.70 4.12 -10.12
CA TRP A 62 5.71 3.28 -10.76
C TRP A 62 7.00 4.04 -11.07
N ARG A 63 6.93 5.34 -11.40
CA ARG A 63 8.12 6.16 -11.74
C ARG A 63 9.13 6.22 -10.59
N LEU A 64 8.66 6.16 -9.35
CA LEU A 64 9.51 6.15 -8.16
C LEU A 64 10.39 4.89 -8.08
N SER A 65 10.01 3.80 -8.75
CA SER A 65 10.82 2.58 -8.84
C SER A 65 11.90 2.64 -9.92
N GLN A 66 11.88 3.66 -10.78
CA GLN A 66 12.82 3.82 -11.89
C GLN A 66 14.02 4.70 -11.56
N VAL A 67 13.99 5.36 -10.40
CA VAL A 67 15.09 6.18 -9.91
C VAL A 67 15.84 5.47 -8.79
N ARG A 68 17.07 5.90 -8.54
CA ARG A 68 17.87 5.45 -7.40
C ARG A 68 18.65 6.63 -6.86
N ASN A 69 18.38 6.99 -5.60
CA ASN A 69 18.88 8.23 -5.02
C ASN A 69 19.69 7.97 -3.74
N SER A 70 20.41 9.00 -3.31
CA SER A 70 21.01 9.07 -1.98
C SER A 70 20.81 10.46 -1.41
N ARG A 71 19.94 10.57 -0.39
CA ARG A 71 19.46 11.83 0.18
C ARG A 71 19.39 11.72 1.70
N VAL A 72 19.45 12.86 2.37
CA VAL A 72 19.41 12.96 3.83
C VAL A 72 18.39 14.01 4.23
N TRP A 73 17.54 13.66 5.19
CA TRP A 73 16.63 14.57 5.89
C TRP A 73 17.03 14.61 7.37
N GLN A 74 16.99 15.80 7.96
CA GLN A 74 17.31 16.04 9.37
C GLN A 74 16.17 16.80 10.01
N ASP A 75 15.78 16.37 11.21
CA ASP A 75 14.70 16.96 12.00
C ASP A 75 13.38 17.10 11.20
N LYS A 76 13.02 16.04 10.47
CA LYS A 76 11.80 15.96 9.64
C LYS A 76 10.87 14.84 10.10
N THR A 77 9.57 15.10 10.09
CA THR A 77 8.56 14.06 10.32
C THR A 77 8.51 13.09 9.14
N VAL A 78 7.90 11.91 9.33
CA VAL A 78 7.66 10.99 8.21
C VAL A 78 6.82 11.64 7.12
N VAL A 79 5.84 12.47 7.50
CA VAL A 79 4.96 13.22 6.59
C VAL A 79 5.79 14.17 5.74
N ASP A 80 6.63 14.99 6.37
CA ASP A 80 7.50 15.94 5.65
C ASP A 80 8.41 15.23 4.63
N ILE A 81 8.97 14.08 5.01
CA ILE A 81 9.91 13.34 4.15
C ILE A 81 9.17 12.72 2.97
N VAL A 82 8.03 12.08 3.22
CA VAL A 82 7.23 11.47 2.15
C VAL A 82 6.72 12.55 1.21
N ASP A 83 6.18 13.65 1.72
CA ASP A 83 5.69 14.77 0.90
C ASP A 83 6.80 15.38 0.04
N ASP A 84 8.01 15.58 0.58
CA ASP A 84 9.17 16.06 -0.18
C ASP A 84 9.55 15.10 -1.33
N VAL A 85 9.55 13.78 -1.06
CA VAL A 85 9.84 12.78 -2.09
C VAL A 85 8.78 12.77 -3.18
N LEU A 86 7.48 12.80 -2.83
CA LEU A 86 6.38 12.76 -3.79
C LEU A 86 6.25 14.06 -4.59
N SER A 87 6.57 15.20 -3.99
CA SER A 87 6.50 16.53 -4.63
C SER A 87 7.42 16.68 -5.85
N ALA A 88 8.52 15.93 -5.89
CA ALA A 88 9.42 15.90 -7.05
C ALA A 88 8.76 15.35 -8.33
N TYR A 89 7.58 14.74 -8.24
CA TYR A 89 6.85 14.11 -9.34
C TYR A 89 5.57 14.86 -9.75
N GLN A 90 5.35 16.07 -9.23
CA GLN A 90 4.28 16.97 -9.69
C GLN A 90 4.49 17.39 -11.16
N PRO A 91 3.41 17.64 -11.94
CA PRO A 91 2.00 17.60 -11.54
C PRO A 91 1.36 16.20 -11.55
N LEU A 92 2.09 15.17 -11.98
CA LEU A 92 1.55 13.81 -12.14
C LEU A 92 1.26 13.13 -10.81
N ALA A 93 2.08 13.38 -9.79
CA ALA A 93 1.88 12.84 -8.46
C ALA A 93 0.79 13.61 -7.73
N GLN A 94 -0.36 12.96 -7.50
CA GLN A 94 -1.41 13.46 -6.63
C GLN A 94 -1.52 12.52 -5.43
N TRP A 95 -1.52 13.07 -4.22
CA TRP A 95 -1.66 12.30 -3.00
C TRP A 95 -2.35 13.11 -1.91
N ARG A 96 -2.86 12.39 -0.92
CA ARG A 96 -3.39 12.98 0.32
C ARG A 96 -3.15 12.06 1.50
N TRP A 97 -3.05 12.68 2.66
CA TRP A 97 -3.11 12.00 3.93
C TRP A 97 -4.56 11.86 4.37
N SER A 98 -4.91 10.69 4.87
CA SER A 98 -6.22 10.44 5.46
C SER A 98 -6.34 11.15 6.81
N GLY A 99 -7.52 11.65 7.15
CA GLY A 99 -7.72 12.58 8.28
C GLY A 99 -7.34 12.03 9.66
N GLU A 100 -7.35 10.72 9.84
CA GLU A 100 -6.89 10.05 11.07
C GLU A 100 -5.37 9.95 11.20
N THR A 101 -4.62 10.25 10.14
CA THR A 101 -3.16 10.07 10.16
C THR A 101 -2.49 11.05 11.13
N ASP A 102 -3.01 12.27 11.25
CA ASP A 102 -2.46 13.28 12.15
C ASP A 102 -2.55 12.83 13.62
N SER A 103 -3.69 12.28 14.04
CA SER A 103 -3.87 11.78 15.40
C SER A 103 -3.08 10.50 15.64
N PHE A 104 -2.94 9.64 14.62
CA PHE A 104 -2.15 8.43 14.71
C PHE A 104 -0.65 8.69 14.87
N LEU A 105 -0.12 9.73 14.21
CA LEU A 105 1.30 10.09 14.25
C LEU A 105 1.66 11.13 15.32
N VAL A 106 0.71 11.57 16.15
CA VAL A 106 0.90 12.68 17.10
C VAL A 106 2.07 12.48 18.06
N ASP A 107 2.31 11.25 18.48
CA ASP A 107 3.39 10.87 19.42
C ASP A 107 4.66 10.39 18.71
N VAL A 108 4.68 10.37 17.37
CA VAL A 108 5.84 9.99 16.56
C VAL A 108 6.71 11.24 16.34
N PRO A 109 7.89 11.34 16.98
CA PRO A 109 8.71 12.54 16.88
C PRO A 109 9.38 12.67 15.51
N PRO A 110 9.75 13.90 15.10
CA PRO A 110 10.62 14.10 13.94
C PRO A 110 11.89 13.25 14.02
N ARG A 111 12.28 12.69 12.88
CA ARG A 111 13.50 11.90 12.75
C ARG A 111 14.69 12.84 12.74
N SER A 112 15.52 12.75 13.79
CA SER A 112 16.76 13.54 13.87
C SER A 112 17.69 13.31 12.67
N TYR A 113 17.70 12.10 12.13
CA TYR A 113 18.43 11.76 10.91
C TYR A 113 17.68 10.64 10.17
N CYS A 114 17.36 10.86 8.90
CA CYS A 114 16.82 9.86 8.00
C CYS A 114 17.58 9.89 6.68
N CYS A 115 18.03 8.72 6.21
CA CYS A 115 18.77 8.61 4.97
C CYS A 115 18.04 7.67 4.02
N GLN A 116 17.87 8.14 2.79
CA GLN A 116 17.67 7.30 1.63
C GLN A 116 19.06 6.94 1.11
N TYR A 117 19.46 5.67 1.15
CA TYR A 117 20.81 5.29 0.72
C TYR A 117 20.79 4.22 -0.37
N ARG A 118 21.10 4.64 -1.59
CA ARG A 118 21.17 3.77 -2.78
C ARG A 118 19.94 2.88 -2.93
N GLU A 119 18.77 3.42 -2.65
CA GLU A 119 17.47 2.78 -2.82
C GLU A 119 16.60 3.61 -3.76
N SER A 120 15.56 3.00 -4.34
CA SER A 120 14.60 3.74 -5.16
C SER A 120 13.74 4.66 -4.30
N ASP A 121 13.10 5.67 -4.89
CA ASP A 121 12.16 6.51 -4.15
C ASP A 121 10.96 5.67 -3.68
N TYR A 122 10.58 4.64 -4.45
CA TYR A 122 9.48 3.74 -4.11
C TYR A 122 9.82 2.89 -2.89
N ASP A 123 11.00 2.26 -2.89
CA ASP A 123 11.44 1.43 -1.77
C ASP A 123 11.64 2.26 -0.50
N PHE A 124 12.15 3.49 -0.64
CA PHE A 124 12.31 4.43 0.46
C PHE A 124 10.97 4.81 1.11
N VAL A 125 10.01 5.30 0.31
CA VAL A 125 8.68 5.67 0.81
C VAL A 125 7.98 4.45 1.40
N ARG A 126 8.00 3.31 0.72
CA ARG A 126 7.41 2.06 1.24
C ARG A 126 8.02 1.68 2.58
N ARG A 127 9.34 1.79 2.73
CA ARG A 127 10.03 1.46 3.98
C ARG A 127 9.59 2.40 5.10
N LEU A 128 9.58 3.71 4.87
CA LEU A 128 9.13 4.68 5.87
C LEU A 128 7.67 4.47 6.29
N LEU A 129 6.76 4.28 5.33
CA LEU A 129 5.36 4.00 5.62
C LEU A 129 5.21 2.70 6.44
N THR A 130 5.94 1.65 6.07
CA THR A 130 5.90 0.37 6.80
C THR A 130 6.47 0.49 8.22
N GLU A 131 7.53 1.27 8.41
CA GLU A 131 8.12 1.53 9.74
C GLU A 131 7.11 2.20 10.67
N GLU A 132 6.34 3.16 10.16
CA GLU A 132 5.32 3.89 10.93
C GLU A 132 3.94 3.22 10.92
N GLY A 133 3.80 2.00 10.39
CA GLY A 133 2.51 1.29 10.37
C GLY A 133 1.46 1.86 9.41
N LEU A 134 1.88 2.66 8.43
CA LEU A 134 1.00 3.31 7.46
C LEU A 134 0.76 2.41 6.24
N GLY A 135 -0.50 2.37 5.81
CA GLY A 135 -0.94 1.78 4.55
C GLY A 135 -1.11 2.83 3.46
N TRP A 136 -1.29 2.35 2.22
CA TRP A 136 -1.71 3.21 1.13
C TRP A 136 -2.63 2.48 0.16
N ARG A 137 -3.44 3.25 -0.55
CA ARG A 137 -4.21 2.79 -1.70
C ARG A 137 -4.16 3.80 -2.84
N ILE A 138 -4.58 3.37 -4.00
CA ILE A 138 -4.71 4.22 -5.18
C ILE A 138 -6.19 4.47 -5.42
N GLU A 139 -6.54 5.70 -5.76
CA GLU A 139 -7.87 6.08 -6.23
C GLU A 139 -7.79 6.66 -7.64
N GLU A 140 -8.84 6.37 -8.41
CA GLU A 140 -9.08 7.02 -9.70
C GLU A 140 -9.61 8.43 -9.43
N LEU A 141 -8.95 9.43 -10.00
CA LEU A 141 -9.37 10.83 -9.96
C LEU A 141 -9.80 11.27 -11.37
N GLU A 142 -10.48 12.41 -11.48
CA GLU A 142 -10.82 12.97 -12.81
C GLU A 142 -9.57 13.20 -13.67
N GLU A 143 -8.46 13.59 -13.03
CA GLU A 143 -7.16 13.83 -13.65
C GLU A 143 -6.11 12.83 -13.17
N GLY A 144 -6.34 11.53 -13.42
CA GLY A 144 -5.35 10.48 -13.22
C GLY A 144 -5.51 9.71 -11.91
N HIS A 145 -4.42 9.52 -11.15
CA HIS A 145 -4.42 8.70 -9.94
C HIS A 145 -4.04 9.48 -8.69
N GLY A 146 -4.84 9.31 -7.64
CA GLY A 146 -4.51 9.75 -6.29
C GLY A 146 -3.89 8.63 -5.47
N LEU A 147 -2.86 8.92 -4.69
CA LEU A 147 -2.36 8.06 -3.62
C LEU A 147 -2.98 8.51 -2.28
N VAL A 148 -3.64 7.60 -1.59
CA VAL A 148 -4.18 7.85 -0.24
C VAL A 148 -3.32 7.14 0.77
N LEU A 149 -2.69 7.90 1.66
CA LEU A 149 -1.87 7.40 2.78
C LEU A 149 -2.76 7.38 4.03
N PHE A 150 -2.79 6.27 4.76
CA PHE A 150 -3.69 6.09 5.90
C PHE A 150 -3.10 5.23 7.01
N ALA A 151 -3.63 5.36 8.22
CA ALA A 151 -3.22 4.57 9.37
C ALA A 151 -4.27 3.52 9.80
N ASP A 152 -5.55 3.80 9.56
CA ASP A 152 -6.65 2.92 9.97
C ASP A 152 -7.63 2.72 8.81
N SER A 153 -7.62 1.52 8.22
CA SER A 153 -8.51 1.16 7.11
C SER A 153 -9.99 1.08 7.49
N SER A 154 -10.36 1.17 8.77
CA SER A 154 -11.75 1.24 9.21
C SER A 154 -12.33 2.66 9.13
N GLN A 155 -11.49 3.68 8.95
CA GLN A 155 -11.95 5.06 8.81
C GLN A 155 -12.45 5.35 7.40
N GLN A 156 -13.56 6.09 7.30
CA GLN A 156 -14.15 6.53 6.05
C GLN A 156 -13.19 7.37 5.19
N SER A 157 -12.37 8.22 5.83
CA SER A 157 -11.35 9.05 5.18
C SER A 157 -10.29 8.22 4.46
N ALA A 158 -9.99 7.03 5.01
CA ALA A 158 -9.02 6.08 4.48
C ALA A 158 -9.67 5.21 3.41
N MET A 159 -10.77 4.55 3.75
CA MET A 159 -11.46 3.56 2.92
C MET A 159 -12.97 3.86 2.88
N PRO A 160 -13.45 4.74 1.99
CA PRO A 160 -14.87 4.93 1.81
C PRO A 160 -15.51 3.65 1.25
N PRO A 161 -16.74 3.29 1.67
CA PRO A 161 -17.47 2.18 1.11
C PRO A 161 -17.79 2.48 -0.35
N ASP A 162 -17.85 1.41 -1.13
CA ASP A 162 -18.36 1.50 -2.49
C ASP A 162 -19.86 1.85 -2.45
N PRO A 163 -20.33 2.88 -3.17
CA PRO A 163 -21.72 3.33 -3.10
C PRO A 163 -22.74 2.24 -3.48
N ILE A 164 -22.42 1.39 -4.46
CA ILE A 164 -23.32 0.31 -4.90
C ILE A 164 -23.36 -0.77 -3.81
N SER A 165 -22.20 -1.14 -3.27
CA SER A 165 -22.13 -2.07 -2.15
C SER A 165 -22.87 -1.54 -0.93
N GLU A 166 -22.81 -0.24 -0.63
CA GLU A 166 -23.53 0.35 0.50
C GLU A 166 -25.06 0.34 0.28
N GLN A 167 -25.49 0.70 -0.94
CA GLN A 167 -26.90 0.67 -1.33
C GLN A 167 -27.51 -0.74 -1.28
N ASP A 168 -26.76 -1.75 -1.72
CA ASP A 168 -27.22 -3.15 -1.78
C ASP A 168 -27.02 -3.91 -0.44
N GLY A 169 -26.41 -3.29 0.57
CA GLY A 169 -26.11 -3.93 1.86
C GLY A 169 -24.97 -4.94 1.82
N GLY A 170 -24.06 -4.81 0.85
CA GLY A 170 -22.87 -5.63 0.65
C GLY A 170 -22.92 -6.49 -0.62
N ILE A 171 -21.79 -7.15 -0.91
CA ILE A 171 -21.70 -8.11 -2.01
C ILE A 171 -22.24 -9.48 -1.54
N ARG A 172 -23.20 -10.05 -2.28
CA ARG A 172 -23.82 -11.34 -1.93
C ARG A 172 -22.83 -12.49 -2.03
N PHE A 173 -22.88 -13.44 -1.07
CA PHE A 173 -22.22 -14.74 -1.20
C PHE A 173 -23.17 -15.72 -1.89
N HIS A 174 -22.90 -16.06 -3.15
CA HIS A 174 -23.77 -16.93 -3.96
C HIS A 174 -22.98 -17.66 -5.05
N GLY A 175 -23.46 -18.84 -5.46
CA GLY A 175 -22.84 -19.59 -6.56
C GLY A 175 -23.10 -18.95 -7.93
N ALA A 176 -22.17 -19.14 -8.86
CA ALA A 176 -22.35 -18.71 -10.25
C ALA A 176 -23.46 -19.52 -10.93
N ARG A 177 -24.57 -18.86 -11.28
CA ARG A 177 -25.65 -19.44 -12.09
C ARG A 177 -25.94 -18.50 -13.27
N THR A 178 -26.35 -19.07 -14.40
CA THR A 178 -26.62 -18.31 -15.63
C THR A 178 -27.69 -17.23 -15.46
N ALA A 179 -28.57 -17.36 -14.46
CA ALA A 179 -29.65 -16.42 -14.19
C ALA A 179 -29.30 -15.34 -13.14
N GLU A 180 -28.07 -15.31 -12.62
CA GLU A 180 -27.66 -14.26 -11.68
C GLU A 180 -27.62 -12.90 -12.40
N LYS A 181 -28.28 -11.91 -11.80
CA LYS A 181 -28.38 -10.55 -12.33
C LYS A 181 -27.33 -9.59 -11.77
N GLN A 182 -26.65 -9.98 -10.70
CA GLN A 182 -25.62 -9.16 -10.05
C GLN A 182 -24.40 -10.01 -9.73
N ASP A 183 -23.28 -9.32 -9.54
CA ASP A 183 -22.03 -9.93 -9.12
C ASP A 183 -22.15 -10.51 -7.70
N SER A 184 -21.41 -11.59 -7.45
CA SER A 184 -21.42 -12.30 -6.17
C SER A 184 -20.05 -12.90 -5.86
N ILE A 185 -19.77 -13.03 -4.56
CA ILE A 185 -18.64 -13.82 -4.06
C ILE A 185 -19.03 -15.30 -4.17
N GLN A 186 -18.26 -16.05 -4.95
CA GLN A 186 -18.54 -17.46 -5.26
C GLN A 186 -17.76 -18.42 -4.37
N ALA A 187 -16.64 -17.95 -3.80
CA ALA A 187 -15.89 -18.69 -2.81
C ALA A 187 -15.37 -17.74 -1.74
N LEU A 188 -15.50 -18.13 -0.47
CA LEU A 188 -14.97 -17.38 0.65
C LEU A 188 -14.19 -18.34 1.56
N GLN A 189 -12.90 -18.08 1.72
CA GLN A 189 -11.99 -18.92 2.50
C GLN A 189 -11.38 -18.12 3.64
N LYS A 190 -11.42 -18.68 4.85
CA LYS A 190 -10.70 -18.17 6.01
C LYS A 190 -9.45 -19.02 6.25
N ARG A 191 -8.30 -18.38 6.39
CA ARG A 191 -7.05 -19.08 6.76
C ARG A 191 -6.59 -18.62 8.14
N ARG A 192 -5.93 -19.52 8.87
CA ARG A 192 -5.27 -19.22 10.14
C ARG A 192 -3.90 -19.86 10.19
N LYS A 193 -2.91 -19.16 10.73
CA LYS A 193 -1.59 -19.71 11.06
C LYS A 193 -1.14 -19.19 12.42
N VAL A 194 -0.33 -19.98 13.11
CA VAL A 194 0.35 -19.54 14.33
C VAL A 194 1.49 -18.59 13.94
N VAL A 195 1.67 -17.52 14.72
CA VAL A 195 2.78 -16.57 14.63
C VAL A 195 3.41 -16.40 16.03
N SER A 196 4.47 -15.61 16.15
CA SER A 196 5.06 -15.24 17.44
C SER A 196 3.98 -14.74 18.41
N THR A 197 4.04 -15.18 19.67
CA THR A 197 3.09 -14.79 20.72
C THR A 197 3.58 -13.58 21.52
N LEU A 198 4.83 -13.18 21.34
CA LEU A 198 5.45 -12.02 21.97
C LEU A 198 6.41 -11.35 20.98
N THR A 199 6.33 -10.04 20.83
CA THR A 199 7.33 -9.23 20.12
C THR A 199 8.06 -8.39 21.16
N THR A 200 9.39 -8.42 21.15
CA THR A 200 10.22 -7.65 22.08
C THR A 200 11.24 -6.84 21.30
N LEU A 201 11.27 -5.53 21.56
CA LEU A 201 12.20 -4.60 20.95
C LEU A 201 13.10 -3.99 22.01
N LEU A 202 14.39 -3.89 21.71
CA LEU A 202 15.37 -3.23 22.58
C LEU A 202 16.27 -2.30 21.75
N SER A 203 16.52 -1.11 22.26
CA SER A 203 17.46 -0.15 21.69
C SER A 203 18.25 0.52 22.80
N TYR A 204 19.51 0.87 22.52
CA TYR A 204 20.31 1.67 23.45
C TYR A 204 20.15 3.16 23.12
N ASP A 205 19.62 3.94 24.07
CA ASP A 205 19.62 5.39 24.00
C ASP A 205 20.96 5.91 24.53
N TYR A 206 21.86 6.27 23.61
CA TYR A 206 23.19 6.78 23.96
C TYR A 206 23.16 8.17 24.60
N LYS A 207 22.10 8.97 24.39
CA LYS A 207 21.97 10.30 25.01
C LYS A 207 21.62 10.16 26.48
N ALA A 208 20.66 9.30 26.80
CA ALA A 208 20.28 9.00 28.18
C ALA A 208 21.14 7.90 28.84
N LYS A 209 22.06 7.29 28.09
CA LYS A 209 22.94 6.18 28.51
C LYS A 209 22.18 4.99 29.10
N LYS A 210 21.01 4.67 28.56
CA LYS A 210 20.12 3.62 29.07
C LYS A 210 19.56 2.76 27.94
N ALA A 211 19.23 1.52 28.25
CA ALA A 211 18.44 0.69 27.36
C ALA A 211 16.96 1.11 27.42
N VAL A 212 16.33 1.21 26.26
CA VAL A 212 14.90 1.48 26.08
C VAL A 212 14.32 0.34 25.27
N GLY A 213 13.30 -0.30 25.79
CA GLY A 213 12.67 -1.43 25.13
C GLY A 213 11.27 -1.65 25.64
N ALA A 214 10.54 -2.48 24.90
CA ALA A 214 9.15 -2.79 25.17
C ALA A 214 8.82 -4.19 24.63
N SER A 215 7.72 -4.75 25.11
CA SER A 215 7.22 -6.03 24.60
C SER A 215 5.72 -5.96 24.39
N ALA A 216 5.26 -6.45 23.25
CA ALA A 216 3.85 -6.52 22.88
C ALA A 216 3.43 -7.99 22.77
N PRO A 217 2.56 -8.50 23.67
CA PRO A 217 2.00 -9.83 23.52
C PRO A 217 0.98 -9.87 22.38
N SER A 218 0.84 -11.04 21.77
CA SER A 218 -0.22 -11.32 20.79
C SER A 218 -1.58 -11.22 21.48
N ARG A 219 -2.54 -10.55 20.84
CA ARG A 219 -3.98 -10.57 21.19
C ARG A 219 -4.58 -11.96 20.98
N GLN A 220 -3.96 -12.79 20.15
CA GLN A 220 -4.32 -14.20 20.00
C GLN A 220 -3.71 -15.04 21.11
N GLN A 221 -4.55 -15.81 21.81
CA GLN A 221 -4.13 -16.71 22.88
C GLN A 221 -4.13 -18.16 22.40
N PHE A 222 -3.03 -18.87 22.67
CA PHE A 222 -2.87 -20.28 22.35
C PHE A 222 -2.56 -21.08 23.62
N ALA A 223 -3.57 -21.72 24.21
CA ALA A 223 -3.47 -22.34 25.54
C ALA A 223 -2.39 -23.43 25.68
N ARG A 224 -1.95 -24.06 24.58
CA ARG A 224 -0.98 -25.15 24.58
C ARG A 224 0.40 -24.75 24.05
N LEU A 225 0.56 -23.50 23.59
CA LEU A 225 1.85 -23.05 23.07
C LEU A 225 2.65 -22.39 24.19
N PRO A 226 3.97 -22.63 24.25
CA PRO A 226 4.85 -21.79 25.06
C PRO A 226 4.88 -20.37 24.48
N VAL A 227 5.48 -19.45 25.22
CA VAL A 227 5.79 -18.12 24.68
C VAL A 227 6.75 -18.28 23.50
N LEU A 228 6.30 -17.87 22.31
CA LEU A 228 7.09 -17.80 21.09
C LEU A 228 7.51 -16.34 20.88
N GLU A 229 8.66 -15.98 21.42
CA GLU A 229 9.20 -14.62 21.35
C GLU A 229 9.90 -14.34 20.02
N SER A 230 9.58 -13.19 19.42
CA SER A 230 10.39 -12.55 18.38
C SER A 230 11.11 -11.37 19.02
N TYR A 231 12.41 -11.49 19.20
CA TYR A 231 13.25 -10.47 19.80
C TYR A 231 14.07 -9.75 18.72
N ASP A 232 14.11 -8.41 18.74
CA ASP A 232 14.87 -7.61 17.79
C ASP A 232 15.53 -6.37 18.43
N VAL A 233 16.68 -5.96 17.86
CA VAL A 233 17.50 -4.82 18.28
C VAL A 233 17.77 -3.94 17.06
N PRO A 234 16.87 -3.01 16.71
CA PRO A 234 16.92 -2.29 15.43
C PRO A 234 18.11 -1.32 15.30
N GLY A 235 18.79 -1.02 16.40
CA GLY A 235 19.98 -0.16 16.40
C GLY A 235 20.03 0.73 17.63
N GLN A 236 21.01 1.63 17.64
CA GLN A 236 21.11 2.65 18.68
C GLN A 236 20.11 3.77 18.42
N TYR A 237 19.52 4.30 19.48
CA TYR A 237 18.61 5.45 19.43
C TYR A 237 17.42 5.23 18.48
N ALA A 238 16.94 3.99 18.36
CA ALA A 238 15.76 3.67 17.56
C ALA A 238 14.46 4.22 18.18
N PHE A 239 14.43 4.34 19.51
CA PHE A 239 13.28 4.86 20.26
C PHE A 239 13.73 5.93 21.26
N ALA A 240 13.04 7.07 21.28
CA ALA A 240 13.30 8.16 22.23
C ALA A 240 12.73 7.88 23.63
N SER A 241 11.74 6.99 23.75
CA SER A 241 11.05 6.69 25.01
C SER A 241 10.53 5.25 25.04
N GLY A 242 10.19 4.77 26.24
CA GLY A 242 9.55 3.46 26.41
C GLY A 242 8.16 3.40 25.75
N ALA A 243 7.43 4.52 25.74
CA ALA A 243 6.14 4.62 25.06
C ALA A 243 6.30 4.45 23.54
N LEU A 244 7.32 5.07 22.94
CA LEU A 244 7.62 4.90 21.52
C LEU A 244 8.08 3.48 21.20
N ALA A 245 8.89 2.86 22.08
CA ALA A 245 9.26 1.46 21.94
C ALA A 245 8.03 0.52 22.00
N GLN A 246 7.07 0.82 22.89
CA GLN A 246 5.81 0.08 23.00
C GLN A 246 4.98 0.21 21.74
N HIS A 247 4.83 1.43 21.21
CA HIS A 247 4.13 1.70 19.95
C HIS A 247 4.68 0.84 18.80
N TYR A 248 6.01 0.85 18.57
CA TYR A 248 6.60 0.02 17.50
C TYR A 248 6.50 -1.48 17.77
N ALA A 249 6.57 -1.93 19.03
CA ALA A 249 6.38 -3.34 19.36
C ALA A 249 4.94 -3.79 19.04
N GLU A 250 3.95 -2.93 19.30
CA GLU A 250 2.55 -3.15 18.98
C GLU A 250 2.32 -3.19 17.48
N LEU A 251 2.81 -2.21 16.71
CA LEU A 251 2.72 -2.20 15.24
C LEU A 251 3.31 -3.48 14.63
N GLN A 252 4.47 -3.90 15.12
CA GLN A 252 5.10 -5.14 14.69
C GLN A 252 4.27 -6.40 15.05
N MET A 253 3.59 -6.41 16.20
CA MET A 253 2.70 -7.50 16.60
C MET A 253 1.44 -7.51 15.72
N GLU A 254 0.77 -6.37 15.55
CA GLU A 254 -0.43 -6.22 14.73
C GLU A 254 -0.17 -6.63 13.28
N ALA A 255 0.98 -6.27 12.71
CA ALA A 255 1.37 -6.69 11.36
C ALA A 255 1.52 -8.23 11.23
N ARG A 256 2.02 -8.91 12.28
CA ARG A 256 2.10 -10.39 12.31
C ARG A 256 0.70 -11.00 12.42
N GLU A 257 -0.15 -10.43 13.27
CA GLU A 257 -1.52 -10.89 13.48
C GLU A 257 -2.39 -10.74 12.23
N ALA A 258 -2.33 -9.58 11.56
CA ALA A 258 -3.08 -9.32 10.32
C ALA A 258 -2.75 -10.37 9.24
N ARG A 259 -1.47 -10.72 9.07
CA ARG A 259 -1.03 -11.76 8.12
C ARG A 259 -1.37 -13.18 8.55
N SER A 260 -1.80 -13.39 9.79
CA SER A 260 -2.10 -14.70 10.34
C SER A 260 -3.54 -15.15 10.08
N GLN A 261 -4.46 -14.23 9.80
CA GLN A 261 -5.90 -14.52 9.66
C GLN A 261 -6.57 -13.98 8.37
N PRO A 262 -5.99 -14.18 7.16
CA PRO A 262 -6.56 -13.60 5.96
C PRO A 262 -7.87 -14.27 5.55
N TRP A 263 -8.78 -13.46 5.01
CA TRP A 263 -9.93 -13.90 4.21
C TRP A 263 -9.59 -13.79 2.73
N GLN A 264 -10.02 -14.77 1.93
CA GLN A 264 -9.85 -14.78 0.47
C GLN A 264 -11.20 -15.02 -0.19
N GLY A 265 -11.62 -14.06 -1.02
CA GLY A 265 -12.81 -14.14 -1.85
C GLY A 265 -12.46 -14.35 -3.32
N ARG A 266 -13.31 -15.08 -4.07
CA ARG A 266 -13.33 -15.10 -5.54
C ARG A 266 -14.74 -14.86 -6.02
#